data_AF-A8RA54-F1
#
_entry.id   AF-A8RA54-F1
#
_cell.length_a   1.000
_cell.length_b   1.000
_cell.length_c   1.000
_cell.angle_alpha   90.00
_cell.angle_beta   90.00
_cell.angle_gamma   90.00
#
_symmetry.space_group_name_H-M   'P 1'
#
loop_
_entity.id
_entity.type
_entity.pdbx_description
1 polymer ?
#
loop_
_entity_poly.entity_id
_entity_poly.type
_entity_poly.pdbx_seq_one_letter_code
_entity_poly.pdbx_strand_id
1 'polypeptide(L)'
;MKKLYCTSCGTKLNIKFGMIPHKCSCGAEFNLVDTKNTAKIIISIIFFVILMLPPFVIIYFSRQYFQASIILYTLALILIIIWYRIVETILIRLGLVTMSNIEIK
;
A
#
# COMPACT_ATOMS: atom_id res chain seq x y z
N MET A 1 15.18 -1.05 -7.18
CA MET A 1 13.72 -1.17 -6.95
C MET A 1 13.13 -2.16 -7.96
N LYS A 2 12.55 -3.28 -7.51
CA LYS A 2 11.89 -4.26 -8.39
C LYS A 2 10.72 -3.61 -9.13
N LYS A 3 10.56 -3.91 -10.42
CA LYS A 3 9.48 -3.38 -11.26
C LYS A 3 8.32 -4.39 -11.23
N LEU A 4 7.10 -3.88 -11.23
CA LEU A 4 5.89 -4.70 -11.28
C LEU A 4 5.44 -4.76 -12.73
N TYR A 5 5.14 -5.97 -13.21
CA TYR A 5 4.65 -6.24 -14.56
C TYR A 5 3.32 -6.98 -14.46
N CYS A 6 2.40 -6.69 -15.38
CA CYS A 6 1.18 -7.50 -15.47
C CYS A 6 1.51 -8.81 -16.18
N THR A 7 1.13 -9.95 -15.62
CA THR A 7 1.36 -11.27 -16.23
C THR A 7 0.53 -11.48 -17.50
N SER A 8 -0.65 -10.84 -17.60
CA SER A 8 -1.57 -11.03 -18.73
C SER A 8 -1.11 -10.31 -20.00
N CYS A 9 -0.48 -9.15 -19.87
CA CYS A 9 -0.06 -8.33 -21.01
C CYS A 9 1.44 -8.01 -21.05
N GLY A 10 2.21 -8.44 -20.05
CA GLY A 10 3.66 -8.20 -19.96
C GLY A 10 4.06 -6.73 -19.77
N THR A 11 3.10 -5.79 -19.78
CA THR A 11 3.41 -4.36 -19.61
C THR A 11 3.77 -4.02 -18.18
N LYS A 12 4.75 -3.12 -18.05
CA LYS A 12 5.15 -2.54 -16.78
C LYS A 12 4.00 -1.75 -16.18
N LEU A 13 3.70 -2.01 -14.91
CA LEU A 13 2.70 -1.26 -14.17
C LEU A 13 3.19 0.17 -13.93
N ASN A 14 2.38 1.15 -14.36
CA ASN A 14 2.64 2.55 -14.11
C ASN A 14 2.14 2.91 -12.70
N ILE A 15 3.06 2.82 -11.73
CA ILE A 15 2.78 3.12 -10.33
C ILE A 15 2.83 4.65 -10.18
N LYS A 16 1.67 5.31 -10.15
CA LYS A 16 1.56 6.75 -9.86
C LYS A 16 1.50 6.95 -8.35
N PHE A 17 2.30 7.89 -7.82
CA PHE A 17 2.34 8.21 -6.38
C PHE A 17 2.55 7.01 -5.44
N GLY A 18 3.23 5.97 -5.90
CA GLY A 18 3.44 4.77 -5.08
C GLY A 18 2.18 3.92 -4.88
N MET A 19 1.11 4.13 -5.66
CA MET A 19 -0.12 3.33 -5.62
C MET A 19 -0.19 2.36 -6.80
N ILE A 20 -0.54 1.10 -6.54
CA ILE A 20 -0.85 0.11 -7.57
C ILE A 20 -2.28 0.35 -8.09
N PRO A 21 -2.49 0.42 -9.42
CA PRO A 21 -3.83 0.53 -9.98
C PRO A 21 -4.61 -0.77 -9.76
N HIS A 22 -5.93 -0.70 -9.58
CA HIS A 22 -6.80 -1.88 -9.41
C HIS A 22 -6.94 -2.72 -10.68
N LYS A 23 -6.79 -2.09 -11.84
CA LYS A 23 -6.90 -2.74 -13.16
C LYS A 23 -5.71 -2.38 -14.03
N CYS A 24 -5.29 -3.33 -14.85
CA CYS A 24 -4.34 -3.06 -15.92
C CYS A 24 -5.06 -2.48 -17.14
N SER A 25 -4.33 -1.80 -18.02
CA SER A 25 -4.85 -1.32 -19.31
C SER A 25 -5.38 -2.44 -20.21
N CYS A 26 -5.00 -3.70 -19.96
CA CYS A 26 -5.52 -4.88 -20.65
C CYS A 26 -6.84 -5.42 -20.06
N GLY A 27 -7.40 -4.80 -19.02
CA GLY A 27 -8.61 -5.25 -18.35
C GLY A 27 -8.40 -6.30 -17.25
N ALA A 28 -7.17 -6.77 -17.04
CA ALA A 28 -6.85 -7.66 -15.92
C ALA A 28 -7.04 -6.96 -14.57
N GLU A 29 -7.79 -7.59 -13.66
CA GLU A 29 -7.97 -7.13 -12.29
C GLU A 29 -6.86 -7.70 -11.38
N PHE A 30 -6.38 -6.85 -10.48
CA PHE A 30 -5.37 -7.21 -9.49
C PHE A 30 -6.05 -7.47 -8.15
N ASN A 31 -6.31 -8.74 -7.86
CA ASN A 31 -6.88 -9.17 -6.59
C ASN A 31 -5.78 -9.70 -5.68
N LEU A 32 -5.95 -9.57 -4.37
CA LEU A 32 -5.08 -10.20 -3.39
C LEU A 32 -5.23 -11.72 -3.50
N VAL A 33 -4.12 -12.45 -3.65
CA VAL A 33 -4.11 -13.91 -3.68
C VAL A 33 -3.84 -14.41 -2.28
N ASP A 34 -4.70 -15.29 -1.79
CA ASP A 34 -4.53 -15.95 -0.50
C ASP A 34 -3.23 -16.74 -0.46
N THR A 35 -2.27 -16.24 0.33
CA THR A 35 -1.05 -16.98 0.64
C THR A 35 -1.35 -17.98 1.74
N LYS A 36 -1.27 -19.28 1.47
CA LYS A 36 -1.41 -20.34 2.50
C LYS A 36 -0.25 -20.39 3.51
N ASN A 37 0.81 -19.58 3.32
CA ASN A 37 1.96 -19.56 4.19
C ASN A 37 1.76 -18.60 5.38
N THR A 38 1.44 -19.17 6.54
CA THR A 38 1.17 -18.43 7.79
C THR A 38 2.35 -17.59 8.27
N ALA A 39 3.59 -18.06 8.13
CA ALA A 39 4.79 -17.29 8.51
C ALA A 39 4.90 -16.00 7.70
N LYS A 40 4.59 -16.08 6.40
CA LYS A 40 4.60 -14.93 5.49
C LYS A 40 3.52 -13.92 5.85
N ILE A 41 2.33 -14.39 6.23
CA ILE A 41 1.23 -13.54 6.71
C ILE A 41 1.63 -12.80 8.00
N ILE A 42 2.22 -13.51 8.98
CA ILE A 42 2.64 -12.89 10.24
C ILE A 42 3.67 -11.79 9.99
N ILE A 43 4.70 -12.07 9.19
CA ILE A 43 5.72 -11.07 8.83
C ILE A 43 5.07 -9.88 8.09
N SER A 44 4.14 -10.15 7.18
CA SER A 44 3.39 -9.11 6.47
C SER A 44 2.63 -8.20 7.43
N ILE A 45 1.94 -8.76 8.43
CA ILE A 45 1.20 -7.97 9.43
C ILE A 45 2.16 -7.15 10.29
N ILE A 46 3.24 -7.75 10.79
CA ILE A 46 4.24 -7.03 11.60
C ILE A 46 4.83 -5.86 10.82
N PHE A 47 5.21 -6.10 9.56
CA PHE A 47 5.78 -5.07 8.70
C PHE A 47 4.78 -3.96 8.39
N PHE A 48 3.51 -4.32 8.17
CA PHE A 48 2.42 -3.36 8.00
C PHE A 48 2.24 -2.45 9.22
N VAL A 49 2.22 -3.03 10.43
CA VAL A 49 2.10 -2.26 11.68
C VAL A 49 3.28 -1.30 11.84
N ILE A 50 4.50 -1.76 11.57
CA ILE A 50 5.71 -0.92 11.65
C ILE A 50 5.64 0.24 10.65
N LEU A 51 5.22 0.00 9.40
CA LEU A 51 5.10 1.06 8.38
C LEU A 51 3.97 2.05 8.66
N MET A 52 2.96 1.63 9.41
CA MET A 52 1.85 2.48 9.84
C MET A 52 2.13 3.26 11.11
N LEU A 53 3.15 2.91 11.88
CA LEU A 53 3.51 3.61 13.11
C LEU A 53 3.84 5.11 12.92
N PRO A 54 4.60 5.53 11.88
CA PRO A 54 4.99 6.93 11.70
C PRO A 54 3.82 7.93 11.64
N PRO A 55 2.75 7.73 10.84
CA PRO A 55 1.62 8.66 10.84
C PRO A 55 0.90 8.72 12.19
N PHE A 56 0.82 7.62 12.96
CA PHE A 56 0.22 7.67 14.31
C PHE A 56 1.03 8.53 15.28
N VAL A 57 2.36 8.46 15.22
CA VAL A 57 3.24 9.32 16.05
C VAL A 57 3.06 10.79 15.66
N ILE A 58 2.97 11.10 14.37
CA ILE A 58 2.71 12.46 13.89
C ILE A 58 1.36 12.96 14.42
N ILE A 59 0.31 12.15 14.33
CA ILE A 59 -1.03 12.52 14.82
C ILE A 59 -1.00 12.80 16.31
N TYR A 60 -0.31 11.96 17.08
CA TYR A 60 -0.17 12.11 18.52
C TYR A 60 0.48 13.44 18.90
N PHE A 61 1.57 13.83 18.23
CA PHE A 61 2.22 15.13 18.45
C PHE A 61 1.38 16.30 17.97
N SER A 62 0.69 16.16 16.83
CA SER A 62 -0.15 17.20 16.25
C SER A 62 -1.55 17.29 16.87
N ARG A 63 -1.84 16.52 17.92
CA ARG A 63 -3.16 16.41 18.56
C ARG A 63 -3.75 17.76 18.96
N GLN A 64 -2.94 18.65 19.52
CA GLN A 64 -3.36 19.99 19.94
C GLN A 64 -3.77 20.88 18.75
N TYR A 65 -3.14 20.71 17.59
CA TYR A 65 -3.47 21.43 16.36
C TYR A 65 -4.76 20.91 15.71
N PHE A 66 -5.03 19.60 15.79
CA PHE A 66 -6.26 19.02 15.24
C PHE A 66 -7.52 19.47 15.99
N GLN A 67 -7.44 19.71 17.30
CA GLN A 67 -8.58 20.23 18.08
C GLN A 67 -8.98 21.64 17.67
N ALA A 68 -8.03 22.44 17.17
CA ALA A 68 -8.26 23.83 16.77
C ALA A 68 -8.79 23.99 15.34
N SER A 69 -8.71 22.96 14.48
CA SER A 69 -9.08 23.08 13.07
C SER A 69 -9.52 21.78 12.43
N ILE A 70 -10.82 21.71 12.11
CA ILE A 70 -11.46 20.60 11.40
C ILE A 70 -10.82 20.33 10.02
N ILE A 71 -10.39 21.39 9.32
CA ILE A 71 -9.77 21.31 7.98
C ILE A 71 -8.45 20.54 8.04
N LEU A 72 -7.63 20.83 9.05
CA LEU A 72 -6.35 20.16 9.27
C LEU A 72 -6.56 18.67 9.54
N TYR A 73 -7.60 18.34 10.31
CA TYR A 73 -7.99 16.95 10.58
C TYR A 73 -8.40 16.21 9.30
N THR A 74 -9.23 16.84 8.44
CA THR A 74 -9.60 16.25 7.14
C THR A 74 -8.39 16.01 6.25
N LEU A 75 -7.46 16.97 6.16
CA LEU A 75 -6.22 16.81 5.38
C LEU A 75 -5.34 15.68 5.91
N ALA A 76 -5.22 15.55 7.24
CA ALA A 76 -4.47 14.44 7.84
C ALA A 76 -5.09 13.08 7.52
N LEU A 77 -6.43 12.95 7.56
CA LEU A 77 -7.10 11.71 7.15
C LEU A 77 -6.81 11.35 5.69
N ILE A 78 -6.83 12.32 4.77
CA ILE A 78 -6.49 12.09 3.36
C ILE A 78 -5.04 11.61 3.23
N LEU A 79 -4.10 12.23 3.96
CA LEU A 79 -2.69 11.82 3.95
C LEU A 79 -2.51 10.39 4.50
N ILE A 80 -3.25 10.00 5.54
CA ILE A 80 -3.22 8.64 6.09
C ILE A 80 -3.71 7.63 5.06
N ILE A 81 -4.78 7.95 4.32
CA ILE A 81 -5.30 7.07 3.25
C ILE A 81 -4.27 6.93 2.12
N ILE A 82 -3.61 8.02 1.74
CA ILE A 82 -2.53 8.00 0.74
C ILE A 82 -1.36 7.15 1.24
N TRP A 83 -0.96 7.33 2.51
CA TRP A 83 0.10 6.54 3.13
C TRP A 83 -0.24 5.06 3.15
N TYR A 84 -1.46 4.69 3.53
CA TYR A 84 -1.96 3.32 3.51
C TYR A 84 -1.71 2.65 2.15
N ARG A 85 -2.07 3.33 1.05
CA ARG A 85 -1.91 2.81 -0.31
C ARG A 85 -0.43 2.64 -0.71
N ILE A 86 0.44 3.53 -0.23
CA ILE A 86 1.88 3.43 -0.45
C ILE A 86 2.45 2.23 0.31
N VAL A 87 2.07 2.05 1.57
CA VAL A 87 2.45 0.90 2.40
C VAL A 87 2.03 -0.40 1.72
N GLU A 88 0.77 -0.51 1.28
CA GLU A 88 0.24 -1.67 0.56
C GLU A 88 1.12 -2.04 -0.66
N THR A 89 1.48 -1.02 -1.45
CA THR A 89 2.36 -1.19 -2.63
C THR A 89 3.77 -1.64 -2.26
N ILE A 90 4.31 -1.16 -1.14
CA ILE A 90 5.63 -1.59 -0.63
C ILE A 90 5.58 -3.06 -0.23
N LEU A 91 4.53 -3.50 0.48
CA LEU A 91 4.35 -4.91 0.86
C LEU A 91 4.28 -5.83 -0.37
N ILE A 92 3.61 -5.39 -1.44
CA ILE A 92 3.52 -6.14 -2.70
C ILE A 92 4.88 -6.18 -3.41
N ARG A 93 5.63 -5.07 -3.45
CA ARG A 93 6.99 -5.05 -4.02
C ARG A 93 7.99 -5.92 -3.27
N LEU A 94 7.85 -6.02 -1.95
CA LEU A 94 8.64 -6.93 -1.12
C LEU A 94 8.24 -8.39 -1.34
N GLY A 95 7.15 -8.65 -2.07
CA GLY A 95 6.63 -9.99 -2.34
C GLY A 95 6.02 -10.64 -1.09
N LEU A 96 5.76 -9.87 -0.03
CA LEU A 96 5.10 -10.33 1.20
C LEU A 96 3.62 -10.60 0.93
N VAL A 97 3.00 -9.73 0.14
CA VAL A 97 1.63 -9.86 -0.34
C VAL A 97 1.67 -10.17 -1.83
N THR A 98 1.04 -11.28 -2.23
CA THR A 98 0.91 -11.65 -3.64
C THR A 98 -0.41 -11.15 -4.18
N MET A 99 -0.36 -10.42 -5.29
CA MET A 99 -1.55 -10.08 -6.07
C MET A 99 -1.60 -10.96 -7.32
N SER A 100 -2.82 -11.36 -7.69
CA SER A 100 -3.10 -12.09 -8.92
C SER A 100 -2.70 -11.22 -10.09
N ASN A 101 -2.21 -11.85 -11.15
CA ASN A 101 -1.85 -11.17 -12.38
C ASN A 101 -0.66 -10.18 -12.29
N ILE A 102 0.13 -10.17 -11.20
CA ILE A 102 1.34 -9.34 -11.05
C ILE A 102 2.59 -10.22 -10.96
N GLU A 103 3.54 -9.98 -11.88
CA GLU A 103 4.90 -10.52 -11.83
C GLU A 103 5.86 -9.46 -11.30
N ILE A 104 6.80 -9.86 -10.45
CA ILE A 104 7.84 -8.99 -9.91
C ILE A 104 9.16 -9.34 -10.62
N LYS A 105 9.67 -8.42 -11.45
CA LYS A 105 10.98 -8.50 -12.13
C LYS A 105 11.83 -7.29 -11.77
#